data_AF-A0A3C2BR36-F1
#
_entry.id   AF-A0A3C2BR36-F1
#
_cell.length_a   1.000
_cell.length_b   1.000
_cell.length_c   1.000
_cell.angle_alpha   90.00
_cell.angle_beta   90.00
_cell.angle_gamma   90.00
#
_symmetry.space_group_name_H-M   'P 1'
#
loop_
_entity.id
_entity.type
_entity.pdbx_description
1 polymer ?
#
loop_
_entity_poly.entity_id
_entity_poly.type
_entity_poly.pdbx_seq_one_letter_code
_entity_poly.pdbx_strand_id
1 'polypeptide(L)' 'PEYLAPLELSLIGKARQDGLLDLRVHDLRDFTTDKHRSVDDTPYGG' A
#
# COMPACT_ATOMS: atom_id res chain seq x y z
N PRO A 1 -0.47 -1.13 5.00
CA PRO A 1 0.42 -2.09 4.28
C PRO A 1 0.14 -3.56 4.60
N GLU A 2 0.04 -3.93 5.89
CA GLU A 2 -0.08 -5.32 6.34
C GLU A 2 -1.30 -6.09 5.83
N TYR A 3 -2.41 -5.40 5.55
CA TYR A 3 -3.61 -6.02 4.97
C TYR A 3 -3.32 -6.72 3.62
N LEU A 4 -2.31 -6.24 2.89
CA LEU A 4 -1.89 -6.82 1.60
C LEU A 4 -0.78 -7.87 1.74
N ALA A 5 -0.35 -8.22 2.97
CA ALA A 5 0.63 -9.28 3.19
C ALA A 5 0.27 -10.62 2.52
N PRO A 6 -1.01 -11.03 2.40
CA PRO A 6 -1.37 -12.26 1.69
C PRO A 6 -1.04 -12.27 0.18
N LEU A 7 -0.72 -11.11 -0.44
CA LEU A 7 -0.27 -11.07 -1.84
C LEU A 7 1.07 -11.80 -2.05
N GLU A 8 1.84 -12.04 -0.97
CA GLU A 8 3.08 -12.82 -1.03
C GLU A 8 2.83 -14.34 -1.00
N LEU A 9 1.58 -14.80 -0.94
CA LEU A 9 1.22 -16.20 -0.79
C LEU A 9 0.63 -16.82 -2.07
N SER A 10 0.56 -18.15 -2.09
CA SER A 10 -0.12 -18.94 -3.12
C SER A 10 0.36 -18.58 -4.54
N LEU A 11 -0.58 -18.46 -5.49
CA LEU A 11 -0.29 -18.19 -6.90
C LEU A 11 0.46 -16.87 -7.10
N ILE A 12 0.08 -15.81 -6.35
CA ILE A 12 0.68 -14.49 -6.50
C ILE A 12 2.12 -14.52 -6.00
N GLY A 13 2.37 -15.15 -4.84
CA GLY A 13 3.72 -15.35 -4.32
C GLY A 13 4.64 -16.12 -5.29
N LYS A 14 4.13 -17.20 -5.91
CA LYS A 14 4.89 -17.96 -6.93
C LYS A 14 5.20 -17.11 -8.16
N ALA A 15 4.22 -16.38 -8.70
CA ALA A 15 4.43 -15.52 -9.85
C ALA A 15 5.48 -14.42 -9.58
N ARG A 16 5.52 -13.89 -8.35
CA ARG A 16 6.55 -12.95 -7.91
C ARG A 16 7.94 -13.60 -7.84
N GLN A 17 8.04 -14.80 -7.27
CA GLN A 17 9.30 -15.56 -7.18
C GLN A 17 9.87 -15.93 -8.56
N ASP A 18 8.99 -16.30 -9.48
CA ASP A 18 9.36 -16.64 -10.87
C ASP A 18 9.67 -15.39 -11.72
N GLY A 19 9.61 -14.19 -11.14
CA GLY A 19 9.89 -12.92 -11.83
C GLY A 19 8.84 -12.52 -12.87
N LEU A 20 7.67 -13.17 -12.85
CA LEU A 20 6.57 -12.91 -13.78
C LEU A 20 5.72 -11.70 -13.35
N LEU A 21 5.88 -11.24 -12.11
CA LEU A 21 5.08 -10.18 -11.51
C LEU A 21 5.91 -9.32 -10.55
N ASP A 22 6.00 -8.00 -10.79
CA ASP A 22 6.54 -7.01 -9.83
C ASP A 22 5.39 -6.29 -9.13
N LEU A 23 5.29 -6.46 -7.82
CA LEU A 23 4.30 -5.82 -6.96
C LEU A 23 4.97 -4.93 -5.91
N ARG A 24 4.48 -3.71 -5.78
CA ARG A 24 4.94 -2.72 -4.80
C ARG A 24 3.76 -2.17 -4.01
N VAL A 25 3.86 -2.26 -2.69
CA VAL A 25 2.88 -1.69 -1.76
C VAL A 25 3.51 -0.46 -1.14
N HIS A 26 2.80 0.66 -1.25
CA HIS A 26 3.23 1.95 -0.71
C HIS A 26 2.30 2.35 0.43
N ASP A 27 2.86 2.84 1.55
CA ASP A 27 2.07 3.52 2.57
C ASP A 27 1.83 4.97 2.14
N LEU A 28 0.57 5.37 2.00
CA LEU A 28 0.21 6.75 1.65
C LEU A 28 0.77 7.75 2.65
N ARG A 29 0.91 7.33 3.92
CA ARG A 29 1.44 8.17 4.98
C ARG A 29 2.91 8.55 4.77
N ASP A 30 3.66 7.84 3.93
CA ASP A 30 5.05 8.19 3.60
C ASP A 30 5.18 9.47 2.75
N PHE A 31 4.07 9.91 2.15
CA PHE A 31 4.02 11.10 1.29
C PHE A 31 3.40 12.31 1.99
N THR A 32 3.10 12.19 3.29
CA THR A 32 2.56 13.29 4.10
C THR A 32 3.70 14.18 4.60
N THR A 33 3.42 15.47 4.77
CA THR A 33 4.43 16.47 5.19
C THR A 33 4.25 16.94 6.63
N ASP A 34 3.13 16.59 7.25
CA ASP A 34 2.78 17.02 8.61
C ASP A 34 3.21 15.97 9.66
N LYS A 35 3.31 16.41 10.92
CA LYS A 35 3.74 15.54 12.03
C LYS A 35 2.76 14.39 12.31
N HIS A 36 1.48 14.56 12.01
CA HIS A 36 0.43 13.59 12.31
C HIS A 36 0.25 12.55 11.19
N ARG A 37 0.92 12.74 10.04
CA ARG A 37 0.81 11.87 8.86
C ARG A 37 -0.65 11.69 8.44
N SER A 38 -1.38 12.80 8.37
CA SER A 38 -2.80 12.82 8.03
C SER A 38 -3.00 12.60 6.54
N VAL A 39 -4.01 11.80 6.18
CA VAL A 39 -4.32 11.44 4.77
C VAL A 39 -5.77 11.76 4.40
N ASP A 40 -6.49 12.37 5.34
CA ASP A 40 -7.90 12.72 5.28
C ASP A 40 -8.08 14.18 5.69
N ASP A 41 -9.17 14.79 5.23
CA ASP A 41 -9.57 16.15 5.60
C ASP A 41 -11.09 16.29 5.52
N THR A 42 -11.61 17.39 6.06
CA THR A 42 -13.04 17.73 6.08
C THR A 42 -13.55 17.95 4.65
N PRO A 43 -14.74 17.46 4.29
CA PRO A 43 -15.32 17.69 2.97
C PRO A 43 -15.59 19.18 2.73
N TYR A 44 -15.42 19.61 1.48
CA TYR A 44 -15.80 20.96 1.08
C TYR A 44 -17.32 21.15 1.16
N GLY A 45 -17.75 22.24 1.81
CA GLY A 45 -19.17 22.63 1.90
C GLY A 45 -19.85 22.30 3.24
N GLY A 46 -19.15 21.61 4.16
CA GLY A 46 -19.71 21.13 5.42
C GLY A 46 -20.33 19.76 5.30
#